data_AF-A0A961WMJ1-F1
#
_entry.id   AF-A0A961WMJ1-F1
#
_cell.length_a   1.000
_cell.length_b   1.000
_cell.length_c   1.000
_cell.angle_alpha   90.00
_cell.angle_beta   90.00
_cell.angle_gamma   90.00
#
_symmetry.space_group_name_H-M   'P 1'
#
loop_
_entity.id
_entity.type
_entity.pdbx_description
1 polymer ?
#
loop_
_entity_poly.entity_id
_entity_poly.type
_entity_poly.pdbx_seq_one_letter_code
_entity_poly.pdbx_strand_id
1 'polypeptide(L)'
;VGLVEAELFKGADCLIVNKFGKHEAEGRGFRPVIAEALARDIPVLVGINRLNRDAFLNFVDGFAAELVPELPVLEEWLKSAFTDGAAAA
;
A
#
# COMPACT_ATOMS: atom_id res chain seq x y z
N VAL A 1 -4.29 -14.08 -3.56
CA VAL A 1 -3.27 -13.35 -2.78
C VAL A 1 -1.87 -13.93 -2.99
N GLY A 2 -1.65 -15.24 -2.79
CA GLY A 2 -0.29 -15.84 -2.86
C GLY A 2 0.51 -15.60 -4.17
N LEU A 3 -0.15 -15.46 -5.33
CA LEU A 3 0.55 -15.08 -6.57
C LEU A 3 1.10 -13.64 -6.52
N VAL A 4 0.38 -12.72 -5.89
CA VAL A 4 0.83 -11.32 -5.73
C VAL A 4 2.00 -11.24 -4.77
N GLU A 5 1.96 -12.03 -3.69
CA GLU A 5 3.06 -12.15 -2.75
C GLU A 5 4.32 -12.66 -3.47
N ALA A 6 4.20 -13.72 -4.27
CA ALA A 6 5.32 -14.26 -5.05
C ALA A 6 5.91 -13.24 -6.04
N GLU A 7 5.09 -12.42 -6.70
CA GLU A 7 5.59 -11.35 -7.57
C GLU A 7 6.25 -10.22 -6.78
N LEU A 8 5.74 -9.86 -5.61
CA LEU A 8 6.37 -8.89 -4.71
C LEU A 8 7.80 -9.33 -4.36
N PHE A 9 8.01 -10.62 -4.11
CA PHE A 9 9.35 -11.19 -3.86
C PHE A 9 10.30 -11.15 -5.07
N LYS A 10 9.80 -10.95 -6.30
CA LYS A 10 10.63 -10.86 -7.51
C LYS A 10 11.17 -9.45 -7.78
N GLY A 11 10.84 -8.48 -6.93
CA GLY A 11 11.34 -7.10 -7.02
C GLY A 11 10.35 -6.15 -7.67
N ALA A 12 9.08 -6.19 -7.25
CA ALA A 12 8.11 -5.18 -7.67
C ALA A 12 8.45 -3.81 -7.06
N ASP A 13 8.38 -2.75 -7.86
CA ASP A 13 8.67 -1.39 -7.39
C ASP A 13 7.52 -0.80 -6.56
N CYS A 14 6.28 -1.22 -6.80
CA CYS A 14 5.12 -0.75 -6.05
C CYS A 14 4.03 -1.82 -5.93
N LEU A 15 3.20 -1.69 -4.89
CA LEU A 15 2.01 -2.49 -4.71
C LEU A 15 0.76 -1.62 -4.83
N ILE A 16 -0.12 -1.93 -5.77
CA ILE A 16 -1.43 -1.26 -5.90
C ILE A 16 -2.54 -2.23 -5.49
N VAL A 17 -3.28 -1.87 -4.45
CA VAL A 17 -4.42 -2.63 -3.93
C VAL A 17 -5.70 -1.83 -4.17
N ASN A 18 -6.59 -2.38 -4.99
CA ASN A 18 -7.85 -1.71 -5.35
C ASN A 18 -8.68 -1.30 -4.10
N LYS A 19 -8.76 -2.16 -3.09
CA LYS A 19 -9.54 -1.85 -1.88
C LYS A 19 -9.07 -2.56 -0.60
N PHE A 20 -8.93 -1.81 0.49
CA PHE A 20 -8.90 -2.30 1.87
C PHE A 20 -10.34 -2.56 2.36
N GLY A 21 -10.71 -3.83 2.40
CA GLY A 21 -12.05 -4.31 2.66
C GLY A 21 -12.27 -4.83 4.08
N LYS A 22 -13.41 -5.51 4.25
CA LYS A 22 -13.76 -6.20 5.49
C LYS A 22 -12.74 -7.29 5.83
N HIS A 23 -12.30 -8.05 4.83
CA HIS A 23 -11.33 -9.13 5.03
C HIS A 23 -9.98 -8.61 5.51
N GLU A 24 -9.50 -7.50 4.95
CA GLU A 24 -8.27 -6.85 5.38
C GLU A 24 -8.42 -6.29 6.80
N ALA A 25 -9.54 -5.65 7.12
CA ALA A 25 -9.84 -5.20 8.48
C ALA A 25 -9.82 -6.35 9.51
N GLU A 26 -10.23 -7.56 9.11
CA GLU A 26 -10.22 -8.78 9.93
C GLU A 26 -8.86 -9.50 9.95
N GLY A 27 -7.81 -8.95 9.32
CA GLY A 27 -6.48 -9.56 9.31
C GLY A 27 -6.22 -10.57 8.19
N ARG A 28 -7.09 -10.63 7.18
CA ARG A 28 -7.02 -11.57 6.05
C ARG A 28 -6.77 -10.82 4.74
N GLY A 29 -6.89 -11.53 3.62
CA GLY A 29 -6.83 -10.92 2.30
C GLY A 29 -5.45 -10.33 2.02
N PHE A 30 -5.40 -9.08 1.59
CA PHE A 30 -4.15 -8.39 1.24
C PHE A 30 -3.39 -7.83 2.43
N ARG A 31 -3.95 -7.83 3.65
CA ARG A 31 -3.29 -7.22 4.81
C ARG A 31 -1.86 -7.76 5.07
N PRO A 32 -1.59 -9.08 5.01
CA PRO A 32 -0.22 -9.59 5.15
C PRO A 32 0.71 -9.12 4.02
N VAL A 33 0.22 -9.05 2.78
CA VAL A 33 1.00 -8.59 1.62
C VAL A 33 1.31 -7.10 1.71
N ILE A 34 0.37 -6.29 2.21
CA ILE A 34 0.60 -4.87 2.48
C ILE A 34 1.69 -4.71 3.55
N ALA A 35 1.61 -5.48 4.65
CA ALA A 35 2.63 -5.42 5.69
C ALA A 35 4.02 -5.84 5.16
N GLU A 36 4.08 -6.88 4.33
CA GLU A 36 5.34 -7.34 3.73
C GLU A 36 5.92 -6.32 2.74
N ALA A 37 5.09 -5.66 1.92
CA ALA A 37 5.53 -4.60 1.03
C ALA A 37 6.13 -3.43 1.83
N LEU A 38 5.43 -2.98 2.88
CA LEU A 38 5.91 -1.92 3.75
C LEU A 38 7.22 -2.30 4.47
N ALA A 39 7.38 -3.56 4.90
CA ALA A 39 8.61 -4.05 5.53
C ALA A 39 9.82 -4.10 4.57
N ARG A 40 9.59 -3.96 3.26
CA ARG A 40 10.61 -3.94 2.20
C ARG A 40 10.81 -2.55 1.61
N ASP A 41 10.23 -1.52 2.24
CA ASP A 41 10.21 -0.15 1.72
C ASP A 41 9.56 -0.04 0.32
N ILE A 42 8.68 -0.99 -0.03
CA ILE A 42 7.93 -0.93 -1.29
C ILE A 42 6.69 -0.05 -1.06
N PRO A 43 6.53 1.06 -1.81
CA PRO A 43 5.37 1.92 -1.69
C PRO A 43 4.07 1.19 -2.01
N VAL A 44 3.05 1.42 -1.18
CA VAL A 44 1.73 0.80 -1.31
C VAL A 44 0.67 1.87 -1.57
N LEU A 45 0.00 1.78 -2.72
CA LEU A 45 -1.20 2.55 -3.01
C LEU A 45 -2.42 1.69 -2.74
N VAL A 46 -3.30 2.14 -1.84
CA VAL A 46 -4.48 1.37 -1.44
C VAL A 46 -5.76 2.21 -1.46
N GLY A 47 -6.78 1.71 -2.17
CA GLY A 47 -8.11 2.31 -2.12
C GLY A 47 -8.81 1.99 -0.79
N ILE A 48 -9.50 2.96 -0.19
CA ILE A 48 -10.20 2.78 1.08
C ILE A 48 -11.64 3.28 0.92
N ASN A 49 -12.59 2.56 1.49
CA ASN A 49 -13.95 3.07 1.66
C ASN A 49 -14.15 3.64 3.06
N ARG A 50 -15.12 4.55 3.21
CA ARG A 50 -15.40 5.21 4.50
C ARG A 50 -15.61 4.24 5.67
N LEU A 51 -16.22 3.09 5.41
CA LEU A 51 -16.53 2.09 6.45
C LEU A 51 -15.29 1.42 7.06
N ASN A 52 -14.19 1.31 6.30
CA ASN A 52 -12.98 0.62 6.75
C ASN A 52 -11.83 1.59 7.04
N ARG A 53 -12.09 2.91 7.03
CA ARG A 53 -11.05 3.94 7.23
C ARG A 53 -10.37 3.80 8.58
N ASP A 54 -11.13 3.67 9.66
CA ASP A 54 -10.56 3.59 11.01
C ASP A 54 -9.77 2.30 11.21
N ALA A 55 -10.29 1.17 10.68
CA ALA A 55 -9.58 -0.11 10.71
C ALA A 55 -8.26 -0.05 9.92
N PHE A 56 -8.27 0.64 8.78
CA PHE A 56 -7.06 0.87 7.99
C PHE A 56 -6.06 1.74 8.75
N LEU A 57 -6.49 2.89 9.28
CA LEU A 57 -5.62 3.82 10.02
C LEU A 57 -4.99 3.16 11.25
N ASN A 58 -5.74 2.34 11.98
CA ASN A 58 -5.21 1.55 13.09
C ASN A 58 -4.20 0.49 12.62
N PHE A 59 -4.37 -0.07 11.42
CA PHE A 59 -3.42 -1.05 10.88
C PHE A 59 -2.10 -0.41 10.45
N VAL A 60 -2.17 0.75 9.80
CA VAL A 60 -0.98 1.45 9.28
C VAL A 60 -0.36 2.40 10.29
N ASP A 61 -0.90 2.56 11.49
CA ASP A 61 -0.32 3.28 12.64
C ASP A 61 0.42 4.60 12.29
N GLY A 62 -0.22 5.45 11.49
CA GLY A 62 0.33 6.76 11.10
C GLY A 62 1.28 6.78 9.89
N PHE A 63 1.57 5.62 9.28
CA PHE A 63 2.40 5.53 8.08
C PHE A 63 1.67 5.92 6.78
N ALA A 64 0.36 6.11 6.81
CA ALA A 64 -0.41 6.45 5.61
C ALA A 64 -0.52 7.95 5.36
N ALA A 65 -0.31 8.35 4.11
CA ALA A 65 -0.68 9.66 3.58
C ALA A 65 -2.02 9.56 2.83
N GLU A 66 -2.97 10.44 3.14
CA GLU A 66 -4.23 10.53 2.40
C GLU A 66 -4.02 11.32 1.11
N LEU A 67 -4.43 10.74 -0.02
CA LEU A 67 -4.29 11.33 -1.35
C LEU A 67 -5.66 11.67 -1.93
N VAL A 68 -5.71 12.75 -2.70
CA VAL A 68 -6.86 13.03 -3.56
C VAL A 68 -6.91 11.96 -4.66
N PRO A 69 -8.07 11.33 -4.94
CA PRO A 69 -8.19 10.23 -5.91
C PRO A 69 -8.21 10.74 -7.35
N GLU A 70 -7.24 11.57 -7.71
CA GLU A 70 -7.04 12.14 -9.04
C GLU A 70 -5.75 11.59 -9.65
N LEU A 71 -5.81 11.15 -10.90
CA LEU A 71 -4.69 10.48 -11.56
C LEU A 71 -3.37 11.28 -11.49
N PRO A 72 -3.33 12.60 -11.72
CA PRO A 72 -2.09 13.38 -11.59
C PRO A 72 -1.47 13.31 -10.19
N VAL A 73 -2.30 13.34 -9.14
CA VAL A 73 -1.85 13.27 -7.73
C VAL A 73 -1.26 11.90 -7.42
N LEU A 74 -1.91 10.84 -7.89
CA LEU A 74 -1.44 9.47 -7.69
C LEU A 74 -0.12 9.21 -8.43
N GLU A 75 0.01 9.71 -9.65
CA GLU A 75 1.25 9.59 -10.43
C GLU A 75 2.40 10.37 -9.80
N GLU A 76 2.16 11.58 -9.31
CA GLU A 76 3.17 12.40 -8.65
C GLU A 76 3.68 11.74 -7.37
N TRP A 77 2.78 11.24 -6.53
CA TRP A 77 3.13 10.49 -5.33
C TRP A 77 3.95 9.23 -5.64
N LEU A 78 3.55 8.48 -6.67
CA LEU A 78 4.27 7.26 -7.04
C LEU A 78 5.69 7.57 -7.54
N LYS A 79 5.87 8.64 -8.32
CA LYS A 79 7.18 9.11 -8.78
C LYS A 79 8.07 9.57 -7.62
N SER A 80 7.52 10.29 -6.64
CA SER A 80 8.28 10.72 -5.46
C SER A 80 8.75 9.53 -4.64
N ALA A 81 7.88 8.53 -4.45
CA ALA A 81 8.21 7.32 -3.70
C ALA A 81 9.40 6.54 -4.31
N PHE A 82 9.51 6.50 -5.63
CA PHE A 82 10.66 5.89 -6.31
C PHE A 82 11.95 6.72 -6.21
N THR A 83 11.83 8.01 -5.95
CA THR A 83 13.00 8.91 -5.83
C THR A 83 13.54 8.92 -4.41
N ASP A 84 12.66 8.85 -3.41
CA ASP A 84 13.04 8.79 -1.99
C ASP A 84 13.71 7.45 -1.62
N GLY A 85 13.30 6.34 -2.26
CA GLY A 85 13.95 5.04 -2.10
C GLY A 85 15.40 4.98 -2.62
N ALA A 86 15.80 5.89 -3.53
CA ALA A 86 17.16 5.95 -4.07
C ALA A 86 18.15 6.69 -3.15
N ALA A 87 17.67 7.46 -2.16
CA ALA A 87 18.53 8.23 -1.25
C ALA A 87 19.09 7.38 -0.09
N ALA A 88 18.66 6.12 0.05
CA ALA A 88 19.07 5.20 1.11
C ALA A 88 20.05 4.10 0.65
N ALA A 89 20.59 4.17 -0.58
CA ALA A 89 21.57 3.22 -1.13
C ALA A 89 22.97 3.81 -1.27
#